data_AF-A0A6A9SMS9-F1
#
_entry.id   AF-A0A6A9SMS9-F1
#
_cell.length_a   1.000
_cell.length_b   1.000
_cell.length_c   1.000
_cell.angle_alpha   90.00
_cell.angle_beta   90.00
_cell.angle_gamma   90.00
#
_symmetry.space_group_name_H-M   'P 1'
#
loop_
_entity.id
_entity.type
_entity.pdbx_description
1 polymer ?
#
loop_
_entity_poly.entity_id
_entity_poly.type
_entity_poly.pdbx_seq_one_letter_code
_entity_poly.pdbx_strand_id
1 'polypeptide(L)'
;MAEDASLEDFLDDSSESEDEGDDGISAGDDTVGMESEAPDSGASTDAVDPAVTTYAWSPEGAACDECGEVVERRWTQDGLLVCGACKSW
;
A
#
# COMPACT_ATOMS: atom_id res chain seq x y z
N MET A 1 -29.90 -10.18 -11.65
CA MET A 1 -28.62 -10.15 -10.93
C MET A 1 -27.57 -10.06 -12.02
N ALA A 2 -26.98 -8.88 -12.22
CA ALA A 2 -25.91 -8.73 -13.19
C ALA A 2 -24.71 -9.49 -12.64
N GLU A 3 -24.19 -10.43 -13.43
CA GLU A 3 -23.01 -11.20 -13.05
C GLU A 3 -21.83 -10.23 -13.12
N ASP A 4 -21.04 -10.19 -12.05
CA ASP A 4 -19.89 -9.31 -11.90
C ASP A 4 -18.94 -9.55 -13.09
N ALA A 5 -18.59 -8.48 -13.82
CA ALA A 5 -17.74 -8.59 -14.99
C ALA A 5 -16.37 -9.11 -14.56
N SER A 6 -16.06 -10.34 -14.96
CA SER A 6 -14.78 -10.98 -14.65
C SER A 6 -13.62 -10.14 -15.17
N LEU A 7 -12.55 -10.08 -14.38
CA LEU A 7 -11.28 -9.39 -14.66
C LEU A 7 -10.63 -9.80 -16.00
N GLU A 8 -11.10 -10.90 -16.59
CA GLU A 8 -10.74 -11.45 -17.90
C GLU A 8 -11.05 -10.47 -19.06
N ASP A 9 -12.17 -9.74 -19.00
CA ASP A 9 -12.61 -8.78 -20.04
C ASP A 9 -11.64 -7.58 -20.17
N PHE A 10 -11.02 -7.16 -19.08
CA PHE A 10 -10.04 -6.06 -19.06
C PHE A 10 -8.67 -6.44 -19.61
N LEU A 11 -8.36 -7.74 -19.69
CA LEU A 11 -7.07 -8.25 -20.18
C LEU A 11 -7.11 -8.54 -21.68
N ASP A 12 -8.29 -8.87 -22.23
CA ASP A 12 -8.49 -9.20 -23.66
C ASP A 12 -8.28 -7.98 -24.60
N ASP A 13 -8.56 -6.76 -24.13
CA ASP A 13 -8.41 -5.52 -24.92
C ASP A 13 -6.95 -5.04 -25.08
N SER A 14 -6.00 -5.56 -24.29
CA SER A 14 -4.61 -5.07 -24.24
C SER A 14 -3.58 -6.02 -24.89
N SER A 15 -3.99 -6.92 -25.79
CA SER A 15 -3.10 -7.92 -26.38
C SER A 15 -3.02 -7.88 -27.91
N GLU A 16 -2.96 -6.69 -28.53
CA GLU A 16 -2.62 -6.60 -29.97
C GLU A 16 -1.74 -5.35 -30.21
N SER A 17 -0.46 -5.40 -29.84
CA SER A 17 0.55 -4.45 -30.36
C SER A 17 1.93 -5.11 -30.33
N GLU A 18 2.28 -5.80 -31.40
CA GLU A 18 3.66 -6.18 -31.68
C GLU A 18 4.39 -4.94 -32.25
N ASP A 19 5.38 -4.39 -31.53
CA ASP A 19 6.35 -3.44 -32.11
C ASP A 19 7.76 -3.80 -31.60
N GLU A 20 8.52 -4.42 -32.50
CA GLU A 20 9.94 -4.71 -32.36
C GLU A 20 10.73 -3.42 -32.66
N GLY A 21 11.43 -2.87 -31.66
CA GLY A 21 12.22 -1.66 -31.81
C GLY A 21 13.46 -1.65 -30.90
N ASP A 22 14.56 -2.14 -31.47
CA ASP A 22 15.96 -1.98 -31.03
C ASP A 22 16.33 -0.49 -30.92
N ASP A 23 16.87 -0.06 -29.77
CA ASP A 23 17.78 1.10 -29.71
C ASP A 23 18.57 1.07 -28.39
N GLY A 24 19.85 0.73 -28.50
CA GLY A 24 20.80 0.72 -27.39
C GLY A 24 21.06 2.12 -26.84
N ILE A 25 21.00 2.28 -25.51
CA ILE A 25 21.54 3.44 -24.81
C ILE A 25 22.73 3.03 -23.93
N SER A 26 23.82 3.75 -24.19
CA SER A 26 25.18 3.62 -23.71
C SER A 26 25.33 3.55 -22.18
N ALA A 27 26.34 2.78 -21.76
CA ALA A 27 26.99 2.93 -20.47
C ALA A 27 27.51 4.38 -20.27
N GLY A 28 27.37 4.87 -19.04
CA GLY A 28 27.94 6.10 -18.48
C GLY A 28 27.31 6.30 -17.11
N ASP A 29 27.92 5.80 -16.03
CA ASP A 29 28.81 6.59 -15.17
C ASP A 29 28.15 7.90 -14.74
N ASP A 30 27.59 7.95 -13.54
CA ASP A 30 27.99 8.95 -12.54
C ASP A 30 27.43 8.58 -11.17
N THR A 31 28.35 8.24 -10.27
CA THR A 31 28.10 8.13 -8.83
C THR A 31 27.88 9.53 -8.27
N VAL A 32 26.64 10.03 -8.29
CA VAL A 32 26.30 11.29 -7.62
C VAL A 32 25.75 11.05 -6.21
N GLY A 33 26.67 11.22 -5.25
CA GLY A 33 26.45 11.92 -3.99
C GLY A 33 25.19 11.60 -3.17
N MET A 34 25.36 10.79 -2.14
CA MET A 34 24.54 10.76 -0.93
C MET A 34 24.70 12.06 -0.12
N GLU A 35 24.43 13.22 -0.72
CA GLU A 35 24.36 14.48 0.02
C GLU A 35 23.17 14.37 0.98
N SER A 36 23.52 14.05 2.23
CA SER A 36 22.62 14.12 3.38
C SER A 36 22.32 15.59 3.62
N GLU A 37 21.32 16.11 2.91
CA GLU A 37 20.80 17.45 3.14
C GLU A 37 20.15 17.48 4.52
N ALA A 38 20.83 18.15 5.44
CA ALA A 38 20.32 18.54 6.74
C ALA A 38 19.04 19.41 6.57
N PRO A 39 18.11 19.39 7.54
CA PRO A 39 16.74 19.86 7.35
C PRO A 39 16.68 21.36 7.07
N ASP A 40 16.14 21.71 5.90
CA ASP A 40 15.70 23.07 5.56
C ASP A 40 14.57 23.49 6.53
N SER A 41 14.95 24.34 7.47
CA SER A 41 14.03 24.99 8.40
C SER A 41 13.30 26.11 7.66
N GLY A 42 12.02 25.94 7.34
CA GLY A 42 11.23 27.09 6.88
C GLY A 42 9.88 26.87 6.22
N ALA A 43 9.46 25.65 5.92
CA ALA A 43 8.10 25.44 5.46
C ALA A 43 7.15 25.33 6.67
N SER A 44 6.33 26.35 6.92
CA SER A 44 5.06 26.14 7.63
C SER A 44 4.17 25.29 6.72
N THR A 45 4.49 24.00 6.65
CA THR A 45 3.51 22.98 6.33
C THR A 45 2.53 23.03 7.50
N ASP A 46 1.35 23.59 7.26
CA ASP A 46 0.19 23.30 8.10
C ASP A 46 0.25 21.80 8.45
N ALA A 47 0.30 21.49 9.74
CA ALA A 47 0.56 20.13 10.20
C ALA A 47 -0.63 19.26 9.81
N VAL A 48 -0.53 18.58 8.67
CA VAL A 48 -1.57 17.68 8.19
C VAL A 48 -1.59 16.45 9.09
N ASP A 49 -2.78 16.07 9.54
CA ASP A 49 -2.97 14.84 10.30
C ASP A 49 -2.63 13.65 9.38
N PRO A 50 -1.71 12.75 9.79
CA PRO A 50 -1.36 11.58 9.00
C PRO A 50 -2.57 10.65 8.84
N ALA A 51 -2.65 9.95 7.71
CA ALA A 51 -3.72 8.99 7.48
C ALA A 51 -3.70 7.87 8.52
N VAL A 52 -4.83 7.69 9.21
CA VAL A 52 -5.00 6.62 10.21
C VAL A 52 -5.29 5.29 9.49
N THR A 53 -4.49 4.28 9.80
CA THR A 53 -4.70 2.92 9.31
C THR A 53 -6.06 2.40 9.76
N THR A 54 -6.89 1.91 8.83
CA THR A 54 -8.22 1.34 9.13
C THR A 54 -8.16 -0.17 9.41
N TYR A 55 -7.11 -0.84 8.93
CA TYR A 55 -6.97 -2.30 8.96
C TYR A 55 -5.50 -2.69 8.99
N ALA A 56 -5.19 -3.75 9.74
CA ALA A 56 -3.87 -4.36 9.80
C ALA A 56 -3.96 -5.84 9.42
N TRP A 57 -3.02 -6.28 8.58
CA TRP A 57 -2.81 -7.68 8.24
C TRP A 57 -1.44 -8.15 8.76
N SER A 58 -1.39 -9.35 9.32
CA SER A 58 -0.14 -9.95 9.79
C SER A 58 -0.16 -11.45 9.48
N PRO A 59 0.75 -11.99 8.65
CA PRO A 59 0.75 -13.41 8.29
C PRO A 59 1.07 -14.32 9.49
N GLU A 60 1.79 -13.80 10.47
CA GLU A 60 2.09 -14.48 11.74
C GLU A 60 0.89 -14.46 12.70
N GLY A 61 -0.12 -13.63 12.40
CA GLY A 61 -1.19 -13.26 13.30
C GLY A 61 -0.76 -12.27 14.38
N ALA A 62 -1.72 -11.54 14.91
CA ALA A 62 -1.51 -10.66 16.06
C ALA A 62 -2.74 -10.70 16.98
N ALA A 63 -2.51 -10.49 18.28
CA ALA A 63 -3.57 -10.55 19.28
C ALA A 63 -4.61 -9.43 19.08
N CYS A 64 -5.88 -9.80 19.21
CA CYS A 64 -7.00 -8.88 19.34
C CYS A 64 -6.91 -8.15 20.69
N ASP A 65 -7.08 -6.83 20.66
CA ASP A 65 -7.01 -6.02 21.89
C ASP A 65 -8.18 -6.30 22.87
N GLU A 66 -9.31 -6.81 22.35
CA GLU A 66 -10.51 -7.08 23.16
C GLU A 66 -10.54 -8.52 23.72
N CYS A 67 -10.36 -9.53 22.86
CA CYS A 67 -10.49 -10.94 23.25
C CYS A 67 -9.15 -11.69 23.40
N GLY A 68 -8.03 -11.09 22.96
CA GLY A 68 -6.70 -11.71 22.99
C GLY A 68 -6.45 -12.77 21.91
N GLU A 69 -7.44 -13.08 21.06
CA GLU A 69 -7.27 -14.09 20.01
C GLU A 69 -6.27 -13.62 18.95
N VAL A 70 -5.35 -14.52 18.55
CA VAL A 70 -4.38 -14.25 17.49
C VAL A 70 -5.05 -14.45 16.14
N VAL A 71 -5.20 -13.36 15.40
CA VAL A 71 -5.84 -13.36 14.07
C VAL A 71 -4.93 -12.68 13.06
N GLU A 72 -5.00 -13.11 11.80
CA GLU A 72 -4.24 -12.50 10.71
C GLU A 72 -4.77 -11.12 10.33
N ARG A 73 -6.06 -10.89 10.56
CA ARG A 73 -6.81 -9.71 10.13
C ARG A 73 -7.35 -8.98 11.35
N ARG A 74 -6.95 -7.71 11.54
CA ARG A 74 -7.47 -6.84 12.60
C ARG A 74 -7.90 -5.49 12.03
N TRP A 75 -8.85 -4.86 12.69
CA TRP A 75 -9.47 -3.62 12.25
C TRP A 75 -9.42 -2.58 13.35
N THR A 76 -9.25 -1.33 12.95
CA THR A 76 -9.20 -0.21 13.88
C THR A 76 -10.59 0.08 14.43
N GLN A 77 -10.74 0.11 15.77
CA GLN A 77 -11.96 0.42 16.51
C GLN A 77 -11.54 1.19 17.77
N ASP A 78 -11.97 2.45 17.90
CA ASP A 78 -11.57 3.35 18.99
C ASP A 78 -10.04 3.46 19.21
N GLY A 79 -9.25 3.39 18.13
CA GLY A 79 -7.79 3.41 18.20
C GLY A 79 -7.14 2.06 18.55
N LEU A 80 -7.93 1.01 18.80
CA LEU A 80 -7.46 -0.35 19.06
C LEU A 80 -7.61 -1.22 17.81
N LEU A 81 -6.79 -2.28 17.72
CA LEU A 81 -6.87 -3.27 16.64
C LEU A 81 -7.61 -4.51 17.14
N VAL A 82 -8.86 -4.66 16.71
CA VAL A 82 -9.76 -5.75 17.12
C VAL A 82 -9.97 -6.76 15.99
N CYS A 83 -10.29 -8.00 16.32
CA CYS A 83 -10.64 -9.02 15.33
C CYS A 83 -12.03 -8.77 14.71
N GLY A 84 -12.36 -9.54 13.68
CA GLY A 84 -13.62 -9.40 12.94
C GLY A 84 -14.84 -9.80 13.78
N ALA A 85 -14.67 -10.59 14.84
CA ALA A 85 -15.76 -10.93 15.75
C ALA A 85 -16.04 -9.82 16.78
N CYS A 86 -15.00 -9.12 17.24
CA CYS A 86 -15.09 -8.07 18.26
C CYS A 86 -15.48 -6.70 17.67
N LYS A 87 -15.19 -6.47 16.39
CA LYS A 87 -15.52 -5.18 15.78
C LYS A 87 -17.04 -5.02 15.64
N SER A 88 -17.54 -3.84 16.04
CA SER A 88 -18.96 -3.46 15.98
C SER A 88 -19.40 -2.98 14.59
N TRP A 89 -18.94 -3.67 13.54
CA TRP A 89 -19.27 -3.37 12.13
C TRP A 89 -20.73 -3.72 11.80
#